data_AF-A0A957XB72-F1
#
_entry.id   AF-A0A957XB72-F1
#
_cell.length_a   1.000
_cell.length_b   1.000
_cell.length_c   1.000
_cell.angle_alpha   90.00
_cell.angle_beta   90.00
_cell.angle_gamma   90.00
#
_symmetry.space_group_name_H-M   'P 1'
#
loop_
_entity.id
_entity.type
_entity.pdbx_description
1 polymer ?
#
loop_
_entity_poly.entity_id
_entity_poly.type
_entity_poly.pdbx_seq_one_letter_code
_entity_poly.pdbx_strand_id
1 'polypeptide(L)' 'MTPIAGIELDDGSHKQAKREQRDTFVDQVFAAAGLLLFSFTFQVKHTYC' A
#
# COMPACT_ATOMS: atom_id res chain seq x y z
N MET A 1 -11.17 -10.31 -17.72
CA MET A 1 -11.23 -9.00 -17.01
C MET A 1 -9.80 -8.62 -16.69
N THR A 2 -9.34 -7.45 -17.11
CA THR A 2 -7.94 -7.02 -16.95
C THR A 2 -7.87 -6.00 -15.81
N PRO A 3 -6.94 -6.14 -14.85
CA PRO A 3 -6.77 -5.15 -13.78
C PRO A 3 -6.32 -3.81 -14.37
N ILE A 4 -6.80 -2.71 -13.77
CA ILE A 4 -6.46 -1.34 -14.19
C ILE A 4 -5.73 -0.55 -13.10
N ALA A 5 -5.85 -0.98 -11.84
CA ALA A 5 -5.22 -0.33 -10.69
C ALA A 5 -5.12 -1.28 -9.50
N GLY A 6 -4.22 -0.95 -8.56
CA GLY A 6 -4.13 -1.52 -7.22
C GLY A 6 -4.54 -0.51 -6.16
N ILE A 7 -5.00 -1.03 -5.02
CA ILE A 7 -5.29 -0.25 -3.83
C ILE A 7 -4.42 -0.80 -2.71
N GLU A 8 -3.62 0.06 -2.10
CA GLU A 8 -2.84 -0.24 -0.91
C GLU A 8 -3.51 0.39 0.32
N LEU A 9 -3.67 -0.41 1.37
CA LEU A 9 -4.24 0.02 2.63
C LEU A 9 -3.13 0.03 3.69
N ASP A 10 -2.75 1.21 4.17
CA ASP A 10 -1.78 1.37 5.24
C ASP A 10 -2.49 1.76 6.54
N ASP A 11 -2.17 1.07 7.63
CA ASP A 11 -2.75 1.33 8.95
C ASP A 11 -2.08 2.49 9.68
N GLY A 12 -1.12 3.17 9.04
CA GLY A 12 -0.42 4.37 9.52
C GLY A 12 0.35 4.16 10.83
N SER A 13 0.33 2.95 11.38
CA SER A 13 0.72 2.67 12.76
C SER A 13 2.21 2.40 12.91
N HIS A 14 2.92 2.14 11.80
CA HIS A 14 4.32 1.71 11.87
C HIS A 14 5.17 2.24 10.70
N LYS A 15 5.85 3.36 10.94
CA LYS A 15 7.03 3.78 10.16
C LYS A 15 8.21 2.86 10.50
N GLN A 16 8.31 1.73 9.81
CA GLN A 16 9.42 0.78 9.93
C GLN A 16 10.16 0.71 8.58
N ALA A 17 11.49 0.73 8.60
CA ALA A 17 12.33 0.70 7.39
C ALA A 17 12.02 -0.46 6.43
N LYS A 18 11.54 -1.60 6.95
CA LYS A 18 11.09 -2.74 6.14
C LYS A 18 9.83 -2.44 5.32
N ARG A 19 8.91 -1.61 5.84
CA ARG A 19 7.70 -1.20 5.12
C ARG A 19 8.06 -0.23 3.99
N GLU A 20 8.94 0.75 4.24
CA GLU A 20 9.41 1.68 3.20
C GLU A 20 10.07 0.97 2.00
N GLN A 21 10.89 -0.05 2.27
CA GLN A 21 11.50 -0.85 1.20
C GLN A 21 10.46 -1.64 0.39
N ARG A 22 9.45 -2.18 1.07
CA ARG A 22 8.35 -2.88 0.42
C ARG A 22 7.52 -1.92 -0.43
N ASP A 23 7.17 -0.76 0.11
CA ASP A 23 6.34 0.22 -0.59
C ASP A 23 7.07 0.70 -1.87
N THR A 24 8.37 0.98 -1.76
CA THR A 24 9.23 1.30 -2.92
C THR A 24 9.24 0.19 -3.97
N PHE A 25 9.32 -1.07 -3.55
CA PHE A 25 9.30 -2.21 -4.46
C PHE A 25 7.94 -2.34 -5.15
N VAL A 26 6.84 -2.19 -4.41
CA VAL A 26 5.48 -2.27 -4.94
C VAL A 26 5.25 -1.15 -5.97
N ASP A 27 5.65 0.09 -5.68
CA ASP A 27 5.59 1.21 -6.63
C ASP A 27 6.29 0.88 -7.96
N GLN A 28 7.48 0.29 -7.89
CA GLN A 28 8.23 -0.10 -9.09
C GLN A 28 7.53 -1.19 -9.91
N VAL A 29 6.90 -2.16 -9.26
CA VAL A 29 6.14 -3.22 -9.95
C VAL A 29 4.92 -2.63 -10.66
N PHE A 30 4.16 -1.76 -10.00
CA PHE A 30 2.98 -1.13 -10.60
C PHE A 30 3.35 -0.23 -11.78
N ALA A 31 4.41 0.57 -11.64
CA ALA A 31 4.95 1.39 -12.72
C ALA A 31 5.39 0.53 -13.93
N ALA A 32 6.12 -0.56 -13.69
CA ALA A 32 6.57 -1.47 -14.75
C ALA A 32 5.39 -2.19 -15.45
N ALA A 33 4.31 -2.45 -14.72
CA ALA A 33 3.09 -3.05 -15.26
C ALA A 33 2.18 -2.04 -15.98
N GLY A 34 2.49 -0.73 -15.93
CA GLY A 34 1.62 0.33 -16.45
C GLY A 34 0.30 0.45 -15.68
N LEU A 35 0.29 0.05 -14.41
CA LEU A 35 -0.88 0.05 -13.54
C LEU A 35 -0.78 1.19 -12.53
N LEU A 36 -1.93 1.81 -12.24
CA LEU A 36 -2.02 2.82 -11.18
C LEU A 36 -2.01 2.14 -9.81
N LEU A 37 -1.38 2.76 -8.81
CA LEU A 37 -1.45 2.35 -7.41
C LEU A 37 -2.00 3.50 -6.58
N PHE A 38 -3.04 3.23 -5.78
CA PHE A 38 -3.62 4.19 -4.86
C PHE A 38 -3.37 3.76 -3.42
N SER A 39 -2.55 4.51 -2.69
CA SER A 39 -2.28 4.24 -1.28
C SER A 39 -3.19 5.09 -0.38
N PHE A 40 -3.91 4.43 0.53
CA PHE A 40 -4.79 5.06 1.50
C PHE A 40 -4.32 4.76 2.92
N THR A 41 -4.08 5.81 3.70
CA THR A 41 -3.76 5.67 5.13
C THR A 41 -5.03 5.75 5.96
N PHE A 42 -5.29 4.74 6.78
CA PHE A 42 -6.44 4.69 7.69
C PHE A 42 -5.97 4.62 9.14
N GLN A 43 -6.67 5.35 10.03
CA GLN A 43 -6.47 5.18 11.47
C GLN A 43 -7.31 4.00 11.96
N VAL A 44 -6.65 2.85 12.14
CA VAL A 44 -7.32 1.66 12.68
C VAL A 44 -7.55 1.86 14.18
N LYS A 45 -8.79 2.10 14.59
CA LYS A 45 -9.19 2.01 16.01
C LYS A 45 -9.36 0.53 16.36
N HIS A 46 -8.32 -0.08 16.93
CA HIS A 46 -8.46 -1.41 17.52
C HIS A 46 -9.45 -1.33 18.70
N THR A 47 -10.66 -1.84 18.49
CA THR A 47 -11.62 -2.08 19.57
C THR A 47 -11.34 -3.50 20.07
N TYR A 48 -10.53 -3.61 21.12
CA TYR A 48 -10.40 -4.88 21.84
C TYR A 48 -11.66 -5.02 22.71
N CYS A 49 -12.49 -6.03 22.42
CA CYS A 49 -13.61 -6.44 23.27
C CYS A 49 -13.11 -7.30 24.44
#